data_AF-A0A4R2KN75-F1
#
_entry.id   AF-A0A4R2KN75-F1
#
_cell.length_a   1.000
_cell.length_b   1.000
_cell.length_c   1.000
_cell.angle_alpha   90.00
_cell.angle_beta   90.00
_cell.angle_gamma   90.00
#
_symmetry.space_group_name_H-M   'P 1'
#
loop_
_entity.id
_entity.type
_entity.pdbx_description
1 polymer ?
#
loop_
_entity_poly.entity_id
_entity_poly.type
_entity_poly.pdbx_seq_one_letter_code
_entity_poly.pdbx_strand_id
1 'polypeptide(L)'
;MTRNRWTLVSAATALVLLAILGLLLAAVPREGGEWLWTDQMTKGGWMAWSFPVALFFWVIGTILVVFTLLAIRFPETPRVGVLGIETTRGDRLFITLLGSAFINIAWLGLDIGPQPWAFAACALYAALVFWKV
;
A
#
# COMPACT_ATOMS: atom_id res chain seq x y z
N MET A 1 -5.50 -24.04 -17.03
CA MET A 1 -5.25 -22.73 -17.69
C MET A 1 -3.83 -22.72 -18.24
N THR A 2 -3.63 -22.39 -19.52
CA THR A 2 -2.30 -22.34 -20.17
C THR A 2 -1.49 -21.13 -19.70
N ARG A 3 -0.15 -21.23 -19.71
CA ARG A 3 0.78 -20.19 -19.20
C ARG A 3 0.55 -18.80 -19.83
N ASN A 4 0.13 -18.74 -21.10
CA ASN A 4 -0.20 -17.51 -21.83
C ASN A 4 -1.41 -16.73 -21.27
N ARG A 5 -2.39 -17.38 -20.65
CA ARG A 5 -3.58 -16.66 -20.13
C ARG A 5 -3.24 -15.87 -18.88
N TRP A 6 -2.34 -16.40 -18.04
CA TRP A 6 -1.90 -15.73 -16.82
C TRP A 6 -1.00 -14.53 -17.10
N THR A 7 -0.11 -14.61 -18.09
CA THR A 7 0.69 -13.46 -18.52
C THR A 7 -0.18 -12.33 -19.05
N LEU A 8 -1.25 -12.64 -19.81
CA LEU A 8 -2.20 -11.64 -20.29
C LEU A 8 -2.98 -10.97 -19.15
N VAL A 9 -3.48 -11.75 -18.18
CA VAL A 9 -4.18 -11.20 -17.02
C VAL A 9 -3.26 -10.30 -16.20
N SER A 10 -2.04 -10.75 -15.88
CA SER A 10 -1.08 -9.93 -15.13
C SER A 10 -0.68 -8.66 -15.88
N ALA A 11 -0.44 -8.74 -17.20
CA ALA A 11 -0.10 -7.58 -18.01
C ALA A 11 -1.26 -6.58 -18.13
N ALA A 12 -2.48 -7.06 -18.34
CA ALA A 12 -3.68 -6.21 -18.40
C ALA A 12 -3.92 -5.51 -17.07
N THR A 13 -3.81 -6.22 -15.95
CA THR A 13 -3.93 -5.61 -14.61
C THR A 13 -2.83 -4.59 -14.35
N ALA A 14 -1.58 -4.89 -14.69
CA ALA A 14 -0.48 -3.93 -14.55
C ALA A 14 -0.72 -2.67 -15.39
N LEU A 15 -1.20 -2.81 -16.63
CA LEU A 15 -1.57 -1.68 -17.48
C LEU A 15 -2.68 -0.82 -16.86
N VAL A 16 -3.73 -1.44 -16.31
CA VAL A 16 -4.81 -0.71 -15.64
C VAL A 16 -4.28 0.06 -14.43
N LEU A 17 -3.45 -0.57 -13.59
CA LEU A 17 -2.87 0.08 -12.41
C LEU A 17 -1.95 1.24 -12.80
N LEU A 18 -1.12 1.07 -13.83
CA LEU A 18 -0.27 2.12 -14.37
C LEU A 18 -1.07 3.26 -15.01
N ALA A 19 -2.17 2.95 -15.69
CA ALA A 19 -3.07 3.96 -16.24
C ALA A 19 -3.72 4.77 -15.11
N ILE A 20 -4.19 4.12 -14.05
CA ILE A 20 -4.73 4.81 -12.87
C ILE A 20 -3.65 5.69 -12.22
N LEU A 21 -2.41 5.21 -12.09
CA LEU A 21 -1.30 6.01 -11.57
C LEU A 21 -1.01 7.24 -12.44
N GLY A 22 -1.01 7.06 -13.77
CA GLY A 22 -0.84 8.14 -14.73
C GLY A 22 -1.94 9.19 -14.64
N LEU A 23 -3.20 8.75 -14.48
CA LEU A 23 -4.34 9.65 -14.24
C LEU A 23 -4.21 10.40 -12.92
N LEU A 24 -3.71 9.74 -11.88
CA LEU A 24 -3.49 10.35 -10.57
C LEU A 24 -2.38 11.40 -10.63
N LEU A 25 -1.29 11.15 -11.35
CA LEU A 25 -0.24 12.14 -11.63
C LEU A 25 -0.74 13.30 -12.50
N ALA A 26 -1.62 13.02 -13.47
CA ALA A 26 -2.24 14.05 -14.30
C ALA A 26 -3.21 14.94 -13.51
N ALA A 27 -3.82 14.41 -12.45
CA ALA A 27 -4.74 15.13 -11.58
C ALA A 27 -4.04 16.03 -10.55
N VAL A 28 -2.70 16.03 -10.46
CA VAL A 28 -1.95 16.90 -9.54
C VAL A 28 -2.15 18.37 -9.94
N PRO A 29 -2.62 19.23 -9.02
CA PRO A 29 -2.81 20.65 -9.30
C PRO A 29 -1.47 21.31 -9.66
N ARG A 30 -1.52 22.22 -10.64
CA ARG A 30 -0.38 22.99 -11.10
C ARG A 30 -0.74 24.47 -11.15
N GLU A 31 0.13 25.30 -10.60
CA GLU A 31 0.00 26.76 -10.67
C GLU A 31 1.32 27.33 -11.19
N GLY A 32 1.27 28.21 -12.20
CA GLY A 32 2.48 28.80 -12.79
C GLY A 32 3.47 27.83 -13.44
N GLY A 33 3.13 26.55 -13.58
CA GLY A 33 4.05 25.50 -14.05
C GLY A 33 4.73 24.70 -12.94
N GLU A 34 4.51 25.05 -11.67
CA GLU A 34 4.97 24.29 -10.52
C GLU A 34 3.98 23.21 -10.10
N TRP A 35 4.51 22.12 -9.53
CA TRP A 35 3.72 21.00 -9.03
C TRP A 35 3.37 21.21 -7.57
N LEU A 36 2.08 21.35 -7.29
CA LEU A 36 1.58 21.55 -5.93
C LEU A 36 1.27 20.19 -5.30
N TRP A 37 2.31 19.49 -4.84
CA TRP A 37 2.21 18.11 -4.35
C TRP A 37 1.30 17.94 -3.13
N THR A 38 1.30 18.90 -2.21
CA THR A 38 0.55 18.79 -0.95
C THR A 38 -0.84 19.38 -1.01
N ASP A 39 -1.16 20.09 -2.09
CA ASP A 39 -2.42 20.81 -2.22
C ASP A 39 -3.59 19.88 -2.55
N GLN A 40 -4.79 20.37 -2.26
CA GLN A 40 -6.01 19.64 -2.48
C GLN A 40 -6.29 19.52 -3.99
N MET A 41 -6.39 18.28 -4.46
CA MET A 41 -6.65 17.96 -5.88
C MET A 41 -8.11 18.21 -6.28
N THR A 42 -9.04 18.26 -5.31
CA THR A 42 -10.48 18.45 -5.56
C THR A 42 -10.97 19.78 -4.99
N LYS A 43 -11.70 20.59 -5.76
CA LYS A 43 -12.30 21.82 -5.21
C LYS A 43 -13.60 21.48 -4.48
N GLY A 44 -13.69 21.78 -3.18
CA GLY A 44 -14.90 21.56 -2.37
C GLY A 44 -15.13 20.12 -1.92
N GLY A 45 -14.10 19.28 -1.93
CA GLY A 45 -14.16 17.91 -1.39
C GLY A 45 -14.33 17.89 0.13
N TRP A 46 -15.06 16.89 0.65
CA TRP A 46 -15.29 16.69 2.08
C TRP A 46 -14.02 16.27 2.85
N MET A 47 -13.03 15.73 2.14
CA MET A 47 -11.73 15.34 2.67
C MET A 47 -10.64 16.07 1.88
N ALA A 48 -9.60 16.50 2.58
CA ALA A 48 -8.40 17.11 1.98
C ALA A 48 -7.62 16.06 1.17
N TRP A 49 -8.12 15.78 -0.03
CA TRP A 49 -7.50 14.85 -0.98
C TRP A 49 -6.28 15.52 -1.62
N SER A 50 -5.11 15.29 -1.03
CA SER A 50 -3.81 15.64 -1.61
C SER A 50 -3.21 14.47 -2.37
N PHE A 51 -2.19 14.74 -3.20
CA PHE A 51 -1.51 13.71 -3.97
C PHE A 51 -0.90 12.60 -3.10
N PRO A 52 -0.20 12.90 -1.98
CA PRO A 52 0.32 11.87 -1.07
C PRO A 52 -0.76 10.94 -0.53
N VAL A 53 -1.94 11.48 -0.18
CA VAL A 53 -3.07 10.69 0.34
C VAL A 53 -3.64 9.80 -0.76
N ALA A 54 -3.86 10.35 -1.96
CA ALA A 54 -4.36 9.58 -3.09
C ALA A 54 -3.37 8.46 -3.50
N LEU A 55 -2.07 8.76 -3.50
CA LEU A 55 -1.01 7.79 -3.78
C LEU A 55 -0.99 6.66 -2.74
N PHE A 56 -1.14 6.98 -1.45
CA PHE A 56 -1.20 5.97 -0.39
C PHE A 56 -2.36 4.96 -0.60
N PHE A 57 -3.56 5.45 -0.89
CA PHE A 57 -4.71 4.58 -1.17
C PHE A 57 -4.54 3.79 -2.48
N TRP A 58 -3.91 4.39 -3.50
CA TRP A 58 -3.58 3.69 -4.73
C TRP A 58 -2.58 2.54 -4.49
N VAL A 59 -1.57 2.75 -3.63
CA VAL A 59 -0.62 1.70 -3.23
C VAL A 59 -1.35 0.56 -2.52
N ILE A 60 -2.24 0.86 -1.56
CA ILE A 60 -3.05 -0.17 -0.87
C ILE A 60 -3.91 -0.94 -1.89
N GLY A 61 -4.61 -0.24 -2.77
CA GLY A 61 -5.44 -0.86 -3.80
C GLY A 61 -4.63 -1.77 -4.73
N THR A 62 -3.45 -1.32 -5.16
CA THR A 62 -2.51 -2.09 -5.97
C THR A 62 -2.07 -3.37 -5.26
N ILE A 63 -1.70 -3.27 -3.99
CA ILE A 63 -1.30 -4.41 -3.17
C ILE A 63 -2.43 -5.44 -3.08
N LEU A 64 -3.67 -5.00 -2.79
CA LEU A 64 -4.84 -5.89 -2.70
C LEU A 64 -5.10 -6.61 -4.03
N VAL A 65 -5.01 -5.90 -5.15
CA VAL A 65 -5.18 -6.48 -6.50
C VAL A 65 -4.10 -7.53 -6.77
N VAL A 66 -2.84 -7.22 -6.47
CA VAL A 66 -1.71 -8.14 -6.66
C VAL A 66 -1.87 -9.39 -5.81
N PHE A 67 -2.21 -9.26 -4.52
CA PHE A 67 -2.44 -10.42 -3.66
C PHE A 67 -3.63 -11.26 -4.11
N THR A 68 -4.70 -10.63 -4.58
CA THR A 68 -5.86 -11.36 -5.13
C THR A 68 -5.46 -12.19 -6.34
N LEU A 69 -4.70 -11.61 -7.28
CA LEU A 69 -4.17 -12.35 -8.43
C LEU A 69 -3.23 -13.48 -8.01
N LEU A 70 -2.37 -13.24 -7.02
CA LEU A 70 -1.43 -14.23 -6.52
C LEU A 70 -2.15 -15.41 -5.86
N ALA A 71 -3.17 -15.14 -5.03
CA ALA A 71 -3.99 -16.15 -4.38
C ALA A 71 -4.75 -17.04 -5.38
N ILE A 72 -5.27 -16.44 -6.46
CA ILE A 72 -5.93 -17.21 -7.54
C ILE A 72 -4.89 -18.06 -8.32
N ARG A 73 -3.66 -17.54 -8.50
CA ARG A 73 -2.61 -18.23 -9.28
C ARG A 73 -1.93 -19.36 -8.53
N PHE A 74 -1.68 -19.16 -7.24
CA PHE A 74 -0.92 -20.04 -6.36
C PHE A 74 -1.71 -20.19 -5.05
N PRO A 75 -2.55 -21.23 -4.92
CA PRO A 75 -3.26 -21.51 -3.69
C PRO A 75 -2.24 -21.70 -2.56
N GLU A 76 -2.35 -20.88 -1.52
CA GLU A 76 -1.40 -20.89 -0.42
C GLU A 76 -1.76 -21.99 0.59
N THR A 77 -0.75 -22.73 1.08
CA THR A 77 -0.92 -23.56 2.26
C THR A 77 -0.75 -22.68 3.50
N PRO A 78 -1.75 -22.64 4.42
CA PRO A 78 -1.64 -21.87 5.65
C PRO A 78 -0.39 -22.27 6.44
N ARG A 79 0.35 -21.29 6.94
CA ARG A 79 1.51 -21.53 7.82
C ARG A 79 1.30 -20.81 9.13
N VAL A 80 1.49 -21.53 10.23
CA VAL A 80 1.45 -20.95 11.58
C VAL A 80 2.65 -20.00 11.73
N GLY A 81 2.35 -18.71 11.91
CA GLY A 81 3.35 -17.66 12.09
C GLY A 81 3.68 -17.39 13.56
N VAL A 82 4.44 -16.32 13.83
CA VAL A 82 4.84 -15.88 15.19
C VAL A 82 3.64 -15.63 16.11
N LEU A 83 2.53 -15.14 15.57
CA LEU A 83 1.31 -14.82 16.30
C LEU A 83 0.50 -16.06 16.72
N GLY A 84 0.94 -17.27 16.37
CA GLY A 84 0.23 -18.52 16.70
C GLY A 84 -1.05 -18.75 15.90
N ILE A 85 -1.40 -17.82 15.01
CA ILE A 85 -2.54 -17.91 14.10
C ILE A 85 -2.04 -18.43 12.75
N GLU A 86 -2.85 -19.27 12.09
CA GLU A 86 -2.66 -19.61 10.70
C GLU A 86 -2.80 -18.35 9.85
N THR A 87 -1.69 -17.87 9.29
CA THR A 87 -1.65 -16.66 8.48
C THR A 87 -1.19 -17.00 7.07
N THR A 88 -1.96 -16.55 6.08
CA THR A 88 -1.51 -16.54 4.69
C THR A 88 -0.48 -15.43 4.47
N ARG A 89 0.22 -15.42 3.32
CA ARG A 89 1.16 -14.36 2.98
C ARG A 89 0.47 -13.00 2.89
N GLY A 90 -0.77 -12.98 2.41
CA GLY A 90 -1.62 -11.79 2.37
C GLY A 90 -1.95 -11.26 3.77
N ASP A 91 -2.32 -12.15 4.71
CA ASP A 91 -2.63 -11.75 6.09
C ASP A 91 -1.43 -11.12 6.79
N ARG A 92 -0.23 -11.67 6.57
CA ARG A 92 1.02 -11.12 7.14
C ARG A 92 1.29 -9.71 6.63
N LEU A 93 1.12 -9.47 5.33
CA LEU A 93 1.30 -8.12 4.79
C LEU A 93 0.24 -7.15 5.35
N PHE A 94 -1.03 -7.57 5.46
CA PHE A 94 -2.07 -6.76 6.07
C PHE A 94 -1.73 -6.40 7.53
N ILE A 95 -1.28 -7.38 8.32
CA ILE A 95 -0.83 -7.16 9.71
C ILE A 95 0.34 -6.17 9.76
N THR A 96 1.31 -6.27 8.84
CA THR A 96 2.41 -5.29 8.80
C THR A 96 1.96 -3.88 8.47
N LEU A 97 1.02 -3.71 7.52
CA LEU A 97 0.45 -2.41 7.17
C LEU A 97 -0.35 -1.83 8.35
N LEU A 98 -1.21 -2.64 8.97
CA LEU A 98 -2.04 -2.23 10.09
C LEU A 98 -1.18 -1.85 11.30
N GLY A 99 -0.19 -2.67 11.66
CA GLY A 99 0.73 -2.38 12.76
C GLY A 99 1.57 -1.12 12.49
N SER A 100 2.04 -0.92 11.25
CA SER A 100 2.75 0.31 10.86
C SER A 100 1.87 1.56 10.97
N ALA A 101 0.57 1.44 10.64
CA ALA A 101 -0.38 2.54 10.82
C ALA A 101 -0.56 2.90 12.29
N PHE A 102 -0.73 1.90 13.17
CA PHE A 102 -0.80 2.14 14.62
C PHE A 102 0.49 2.72 15.18
N ILE A 103 1.66 2.27 14.73
CA ILE A 103 2.96 2.84 15.13
C ILE A 103 3.03 4.32 14.74
N ASN A 104 2.63 4.70 13.52
CA ASN A 104 2.64 6.10 13.09
C ASN A 104 1.66 6.97 13.90
N ILE A 105 0.46 6.47 14.18
CA ILE A 105 -0.53 7.20 14.99
C ILE A 105 -0.03 7.36 16.43
N ALA A 106 0.52 6.31 17.03
CA ALA A 106 1.08 6.37 18.37
C ALA A 106 2.28 7.33 18.44
N TRP A 107 3.14 7.31 17.41
CA TRP A 107 4.30 8.21 17.33
C TRP A 107 3.91 9.68 17.30
N LEU A 108 2.90 10.03 16.47
CA LEU A 108 2.35 11.37 16.39
C LEU A 108 1.58 11.76 17.66
N GLY A 109 0.76 10.86 18.20
CA GLY A 109 -0.07 11.12 19.38
C GLY A 109 0.72 11.26 20.68
N LEU A 110 1.91 10.64 20.76
CA LEU A 110 2.80 10.69 21.92
C LEU A 110 3.99 11.64 21.72
N ASP A 111 4.06 12.33 20.57
CA ASP A 111 5.12 13.29 20.20
C ASP A 111 6.54 12.77 20.47
N ILE A 112 6.79 11.51 20.09
CA ILE A 112 8.00 10.76 20.45
C ILE A 112 9.26 11.33 19.77
N GLY A 113 9.10 12.03 18.64
CA GLY A 113 10.18 12.67 17.91
C GLY A 113 9.91 12.82 16.41
N PRO A 114 10.95 13.15 15.61
CA PRO A 114 10.78 13.39 14.18
C PRO A 114 10.14 12.22 13.44
N GLN A 115 9.17 12.51 12.58
CA GLN A 115 8.40 11.51 11.81
C GLN A 115 9.25 10.51 10.99
N PRO A 116 10.45 10.85 10.46
CA PRO A 116 11.29 9.87 9.78
C PRO A 116 11.67 8.65 10.64
N TRP A 117 11.75 8.82 11.96
CA TRP A 117 12.05 7.71 12.88
C TRP A 117 10.88 6.74 13.04
N ALA A 118 9.64 7.22 12.86
CA ALA A 118 8.47 6.35 12.81
C ALA A 118 8.55 5.38 11.61
N PHE A 119 9.07 5.82 10.46
CA PHE A 119 9.28 4.95 9.30
C PHE A 119 10.35 3.88 9.57
N ALA A 120 11.44 4.24 10.27
CA ALA A 120 12.44 3.27 10.68
C ALA A 120 11.86 2.22 11.65
N ALA A 121 11.01 2.64 12.60
CA ALA A 121 10.30 1.74 13.49
C ALA A 121 9.32 0.81 12.74
N CYS A 122 8.62 1.33 11.72
CA CYS A 122 7.78 0.50 10.85
C CYS A 122 8.58 -0.52 10.04
N ALA A 123 9.76 -0.15 9.53
CA ALA A 123 10.65 -1.06 8.82
C ALA A 123 11.14 -2.19 9.74
N LEU A 124 11.50 -1.87 10.98
CA LEU A 124 11.86 -2.85 12.00
C LEU A 124 10.68 -3.78 12.31
N TYR A 125 9.48 -3.24 12.51
CA TYR A 125 8.27 -4.02 12.75
C TYR A 125 7.97 -4.98 11.59
N ALA A 126 8.05 -4.50 10.34
CA ALA A 126 7.89 -5.34 9.16
C ALA A 126 8.93 -6.47 9.13
N ALA A 127 10.21 -6.16 9.40
CA ALA A 127 11.27 -7.17 9.46
C ALA A 127 10.98 -8.25 10.51
N LEU A 128 10.47 -7.88 11.69
CA LEU A 128 10.11 -8.83 12.74
C LEU A 128 8.95 -9.75 12.35
N VAL A 129 7.92 -9.21 11.68
CA VAL A 129 6.77 -10.01 11.21
C VAL A 129 7.20 -11.03 10.15
N PHE A 130 8.18 -10.68 9.31
CA PHE A 130 8.72 -11.56 8.27
C PHE A 130 9.94 -12.40 8.72
N TRP A 131 10.47 -12.21 9.93
CA TRP A 131 11.68 -12.92 10.39
C TRP A 131 11.43 -14.43 10.55
N LYS A 132 10.31 -14.82 11.15
CA LYS A 132 10.07 -16.21 11.57
C LYS A 132 9.17 -16.98 10.58
N VAL A 133 9.52 -16.93 9.29
CA VAL A 133 8.83 -17.65 8.20
C VAL A 133 9.59 -18.87 7.75
#